data_AF-A0A167MAR1-F1
#
_entry.id   AF-A0A167MAR1-F1
#
_cell.length_a   1.000
_cell.length_b   1.000
_cell.length_c   1.000
_cell.angle_alpha   90.00
_cell.angle_beta   90.00
_cell.angle_gamma   90.00
#
_symmetry.space_group_name_H-M   'P 1'
#
loop_
_entity.id
_entity.type
_entity.pdbx_description
1 polymer ?
#
loop_
_entity_poly.entity_id
_entity_poly.type
_entity_poly.pdbx_seq_one_letter_code
_entity_poly.pdbx_strand_id
1 'polypeptide(L)'
;AYYPNYDNLELGGGQKNDVKINSNGVTNITFPFDISIDATNGEYTPIFNDLIAKCGLTGGAKENIVVNYVVVLTLRILGIAIKPTIRNKASFPCPLTASDLATLPGLSDIITSVASNFT
;
A
#
# COMPACT_ATOMS: atom_id res chain seq x y z
N ALA A 1 3.60 -6.58 -1.46
CA ALA A 1 3.19 -5.87 -0.24
C ALA A 1 1.70 -6.08 -0.05
N TYR A 2 1.20 -6.09 1.18
CA TYR A 2 -0.15 -6.55 1.50
C TYR A 2 -0.82 -5.66 2.53
N TYR A 3 -2.14 -5.51 2.43
CA TYR A 3 -2.92 -4.89 3.48
C TYR A 3 -3.06 -5.85 4.68
N PRO A 4 -3.02 -5.39 5.93
CA PRO A 4 -3.18 -6.26 7.09
C PRO A 4 -4.46 -7.10 7.01
N ASN A 5 -4.33 -8.42 7.17
CA ASN A 5 -5.41 -9.42 7.08
C ASN A 5 -5.94 -9.70 5.66
N TYR A 6 -5.32 -9.13 4.62
CA TYR A 6 -5.61 -9.42 3.20
C TYR A 6 -4.36 -9.94 2.50
N ASP A 7 -3.78 -11.02 3.03
CA ASP A 7 -2.51 -11.58 2.54
C ASP A 7 -2.64 -12.21 1.13
N ASN A 8 -3.87 -12.40 0.63
CA ASN A 8 -4.16 -12.87 -0.73
C ASN A 8 -4.28 -11.75 -1.76
N LEU A 9 -4.32 -10.47 -1.33
CA LEU A 9 -4.44 -9.32 -2.23
C LEU A 9 -3.14 -8.53 -2.24
N GLU A 10 -2.36 -8.72 -3.29
CA GLU A 10 -1.11 -8.00 -3.46
C GLU A 10 -1.37 -6.54 -3.85
N LEU A 11 -0.90 -5.61 -3.01
CA LEU A 11 -1.03 -4.18 -3.24
C LEU A 11 0.06 -3.61 -4.14
N GLY A 12 1.14 -4.36 -4.36
CA GLY A 12 2.26 -3.92 -5.18
C GLY A 12 3.61 -4.35 -4.65
N GLY A 13 4.67 -3.99 -5.37
CA GLY A 13 6.01 -4.48 -5.13
C GLY A 13 7.04 -3.76 -5.97
N GLY A 14 8.25 -4.30 -6.00
CA GLY A 14 9.35 -3.76 -6.78
C GLY A 14 10.61 -4.62 -6.65
N GLN A 15 11.59 -4.34 -7.48
CA GLN A 15 12.86 -5.05 -7.48
C GLN A 15 14.02 -4.07 -7.61
N LYS A 16 15.10 -4.33 -6.87
CA LYS A 16 16.39 -3.66 -7.04
C LYS A 16 17.45 -4.71 -7.35
N ASN A 17 18.03 -4.60 -8.54
CA ASN A 17 19.14 -5.45 -8.99
C ASN A 17 20.47 -4.72 -8.81
N ASP A 18 21.56 -5.50 -8.91
CA ASP A 18 22.95 -5.00 -8.92
C ASP A 18 23.32 -4.16 -7.68
N VAL A 19 22.76 -4.53 -6.52
CA VAL A 19 23.11 -3.92 -5.24
C VAL A 19 24.51 -4.38 -4.82
N LYS A 20 25.46 -3.43 -4.80
CA LYS A 20 26.81 -3.68 -4.28
C LYS A 20 26.81 -3.61 -2.75
N ILE A 21 27.03 -4.74 -2.10
CA ILE A 21 27.23 -4.83 -0.65
C ILE A 21 28.73 -4.69 -0.37
N ASN A 22 29.11 -3.65 0.38
CA ASN A 22 30.51 -3.42 0.72
C ASN A 22 30.98 -4.43 1.77
N SER A 23 32.20 -4.95 1.60
CA SER A 23 32.83 -5.82 2.60
C SER A 23 33.08 -5.06 3.89
N ASN A 24 32.82 -5.70 5.04
CA ASN A 24 33.03 -5.13 6.38
C ASN A 24 32.35 -3.77 6.61
N GLY A 25 31.21 -3.52 5.97
CA GLY A 25 30.51 -2.24 6.09
C GLY A 25 28.99 -2.37 6.11
N VAL A 26 28.32 -1.30 6.57
CA VAL A 26 26.87 -1.18 6.51
C VAL A 26 26.49 -0.74 5.10
N THR A 27 25.63 -1.50 4.43
CA THR A 27 25.07 -1.14 3.13
C THR A 27 23.60 -0.76 3.31
N ASN A 28 23.27 0.51 3.12
CA ASN A 28 21.89 0.98 3.10
C ASN A 28 21.30 0.76 1.70
N ILE A 29 20.18 0.06 1.63
CA ILE A 29 19.50 -0.28 0.38
C ILE A 29 18.12 0.34 0.41
N THR A 30 17.83 1.20 -0.56
CA THR A 30 16.48 1.73 -0.77
C THR A 30 15.79 0.90 -1.84
N PHE A 31 14.79 0.13 -1.45
CA PHE A 31 13.94 -0.60 -2.39
C PHE A 31 12.85 0.32 -2.92
N PRO A 32 12.71 0.45 -4.25
CA PRO A 32 11.53 1.07 -4.82
C PRO A 32 10.34 0.12 -4.62
N PHE A 33 9.24 0.63 -4.10
CA PHE A 33 7.97 -0.09 -4.07
C PHE A 33 6.87 0.89 -4.45
N ASP A 34 5.98 0.44 -5.31
CA ASP A 34 4.78 1.15 -5.68
C ASP A 34 3.57 0.37 -5.14
N ILE A 35 2.59 1.11 -4.63
CA ILE A 35 1.34 0.55 -4.10
C ILE A 35 0.21 1.07 -4.97
N SER A 36 -0.61 0.15 -5.47
CA SER A 36 -1.80 0.46 -6.26
C SER A 36 -2.99 -0.34 -5.72
N ILE A 37 -4.14 0.32 -5.65
CA ILE A 37 -5.40 -0.29 -5.24
C ILE A 37 -6.39 -0.03 -6.37
N ASP A 38 -6.93 -1.10 -6.94
CA ASP A 38 -7.95 -1.00 -7.97
C ASP A 38 -9.33 -0.84 -7.31
N ALA A 39 -9.83 0.40 -7.28
CA ALA A 39 -11.13 0.73 -6.72
C ALA A 39 -12.31 0.14 -7.52
N THR A 40 -12.08 -0.35 -8.73
CA THR A 40 -13.12 -1.00 -9.55
C THR A 40 -13.23 -2.49 -9.28
N ASN A 41 -12.19 -3.09 -8.69
CA ASN A 41 -12.21 -4.49 -8.31
C ASN A 41 -12.86 -4.66 -6.93
N GLY A 42 -13.99 -5.38 -6.92
CA GLY A 42 -14.78 -5.66 -5.72
C GLY A 42 -13.99 -6.27 -4.56
N GLU A 43 -12.94 -7.04 -4.82
CA GLU A 43 -12.09 -7.65 -3.79
C GLU A 43 -11.33 -6.62 -2.95
N TYR A 44 -11.01 -5.45 -3.52
CA TYR A 44 -10.30 -4.37 -2.84
C TYR A 44 -11.25 -3.42 -2.09
N THR A 45 -12.57 -3.52 -2.28
CA THR A 45 -13.58 -2.67 -1.62
C THR A 45 -13.39 -2.59 -0.10
N PRO A 46 -13.15 -3.69 0.63
CA PRO A 46 -12.96 -3.61 2.08
C PRO A 46 -11.70 -2.83 2.47
N ILE A 47 -10.61 -2.99 1.72
CA ILE A 47 -9.34 -2.28 1.92
C ILE A 47 -9.54 -0.78 1.66
N PHE A 48 -10.25 -0.45 0.58
CA PHE A 48 -10.55 0.93 0.21
C PHE A 48 -11.44 1.62 1.26
N ASN A 49 -12.48 0.96 1.76
CA ASN A 49 -13.35 1.49 2.81
C ASN A 49 -12.59 1.73 4.12
N ASP A 50 -11.72 0.80 4.51
CA ASP A 50 -10.87 0.96 5.70
C ASP A 50 -9.88 2.11 5.54
N LEU A 51 -9.33 2.31 4.34
CA LEU A 51 -8.48 3.45 4.02
C LEU A 51 -9.24 4.78 4.17
N ILE A 52 -10.45 4.91 3.61
CA ILE A 52 -11.30 6.10 3.77
C ILE A 52 -11.58 6.38 5.26
N ALA A 53 -11.93 5.34 6.02
CA ALA A 53 -12.23 5.46 7.45
C ALA A 53 -11.01 5.94 8.25
N LYS A 54 -9.85 5.29 8.08
CA LYS A 54 -8.59 5.69 8.72
C LYS A 54 -8.09 7.05 8.25
N CYS A 55 -8.48 7.48 7.07
CA CYS A 55 -8.23 8.83 6.59
C CYS A 55 -9.12 9.89 7.24
N GLY A 56 -10.05 9.50 8.11
CA GLY A 56 -10.99 10.40 8.77
C GLY A 56 -12.07 10.95 7.84
N LEU A 57 -12.21 10.39 6.62
CA LEU A 57 -13.14 10.90 5.61
C LEU A 57 -14.60 10.47 5.89
N THR A 58 -14.80 9.57 6.85
CA THR A 58 -16.12 9.22 7.41
C THR A 58 -16.50 10.05 8.65
N GLY A 59 -15.70 11.06 9.02
CA GLY A 59 -15.90 11.89 10.22
C GLY A 59 -15.18 11.38 11.48
N GLY A 60 -14.43 10.28 11.37
CA GLY A 60 -13.56 9.77 12.44
C GLY A 60 -12.23 10.51 12.57
N ALA A 61 -11.46 10.17 13.60
CA ALA A 61 -10.09 10.66 13.76
C ALA A 61 -9.18 10.07 12.66
N LYS A 62 -8.23 10.88 12.18
CA LYS A 62 -7.22 10.43 11.20
C LYS A 62 -6.21 9.50 11.89
N GLU A 63 -5.97 8.36 11.27
CA GLU A 63 -5.05 7.32 11.71
C GLU A 63 -3.98 7.03 10.65
N ASN A 64 -2.90 6.37 11.07
CA ASN A 64 -1.88 5.89 10.16
C ASN A 64 -2.33 4.61 9.44
N ILE A 65 -1.87 4.46 8.21
CA ILE A 65 -2.07 3.26 7.40
C ILE A 65 -0.90 2.34 7.61
N VAL A 66 -1.22 1.06 7.85
CA VAL A 66 -0.23 0.00 8.03
C VAL A 66 -0.23 -0.88 6.79
N VAL A 67 0.96 -1.17 6.27
CA VAL A 67 1.16 -2.11 5.16
C VAL A 67 2.18 -3.16 5.57
N ASN A 68 1.85 -4.42 5.37
CA ASN A 68 2.76 -5.54 5.56
C ASN A 68 3.63 -5.69 4.31
N TYR A 69 4.94 -5.86 4.47
CA TYR A 69 5.83 -6.09 3.35
C TYR A 69 6.77 -7.27 3.60
N VAL A 70 7.17 -7.88 2.49
CA VAL A 70 8.10 -9.00 2.44
C VAL A 70 9.23 -8.62 1.51
N VAL A 71 10.45 -8.51 2.03
CA VAL A 71 11.65 -8.30 1.24
C VAL A 71 12.36 -9.64 1.11
N VAL A 72 12.49 -10.12 -0.13
CA VAL A 72 13.25 -11.32 -0.45
C VAL A 72 14.57 -10.89 -1.07
N LEU A 73 15.68 -11.13 -0.36
CA LEU A 73 17.01 -10.82 -0.89
C LEU A 73 17.52 -12.04 -1.68
N THR A 74 18.27 -11.79 -2.74
CA THR A 74 19.02 -12.84 -3.43
C THR A 74 20.50 -12.51 -3.36
N LEU A 75 21.21 -13.14 -2.42
CA LEU A 75 22.64 -12.96 -2.22
C LEU A 75 23.40 -14.07 -2.95
N ARG A 76 24.40 -13.70 -3.75
CA ARG A 76 25.29 -14.68 -4.39
C ARG A 76 26.66 -14.60 -3.74
N ILE A 77 27.06 -15.67 -3.05
CA ILE A 77 28.36 -15.80 -2.39
C ILE A 77 29.04 -17.02 -2.98
N LEU A 78 30.21 -16.82 -3.62
CA LEU A 78 31.01 -17.90 -4.23
C LEU A 78 30.18 -18.83 -5.15
N GLY A 79 29.21 -18.27 -5.90
CA GLY A 79 28.34 -19.01 -6.80
C GLY A 79 27.09 -19.64 -6.17
N ILE A 80 26.97 -19.66 -4.84
CA ILE A 80 25.80 -20.17 -4.12
C ILE A 80 24.80 -19.02 -3.87
N ALA A 81 23.54 -19.25 -4.19
CA ALA A 81 22.45 -18.29 -3.95
C ALA A 81 21.79 -18.53 -2.58
N ILE A 82 21.84 -17.53 -1.69
CA ILE A 82 21.15 -17.52 -0.40
C ILE A 82 19.99 -16.54 -0.50
N LYS A 83 18.81 -16.96 -0.02
CA LYS A 83 17.57 -16.19 -0.12
C LYS A 83 16.95 -15.90 1.25
N PRO A 84 17.52 -14.97 2.04
CA PRO A 84 16.88 -14.59 3.28
C PRO A 84 15.63 -13.75 2.98
N THR A 85 14.60 -13.95 3.80
CA THR A 85 13.32 -13.24 3.70
C THR A 85 13.10 -12.44 4.96
N ILE A 86 12.86 -11.13 4.80
CA ILE A 86 12.55 -10.21 5.89
C ILE A 86 11.07 -9.86 5.78
N ARG A 87 10.33 -10.02 6.87
CA ARG A 87 8.91 -9.64 6.98
C ARG A 87 8.78 -8.56 8.02
N ASN A 88 8.15 -7.45 7.65
CA ASN A 88 7.93 -6.34 8.57
C ASN A 88 6.70 -5.52 8.14
N LYS A 89 6.41 -4.46 8.87
CA LYS A 89 5.30 -3.55 8.64
C LYS A 89 5.83 -2.14 8.49
N ALA A 90 5.22 -1.37 7.60
CA ALA A 90 5.40 0.06 7.50
C ALA A 90 4.13 0.75 7.99
N SER A 91 4.28 1.86 8.71
CA SER A 91 3.18 2.73 9.12
C SER A 91 3.43 4.12 8.55
N PHE A 92 2.49 4.66 7.80
CA PHE A 92 2.59 5.99 7.20
C PHE A 92 1.30 6.78 7.43
N PRO A 93 1.37 8.13 7.46
CA PRO A 93 0.18 8.96 7.55
C PRO A 93 -0.77 8.65 6.41
N CYS A 94 -2.09 8.73 6.65
CA CYS A 94 -3.04 8.52 5.57
C CYS A 94 -2.75 9.48 4.38
N PRO A 95 -2.63 8.92 3.15
CA PRO A 95 -2.30 9.69 1.95
C PRO A 95 -3.52 10.32 1.27
N LEU A 96 -4.74 9.88 1.58
CA LEU A 96 -5.96 10.39 0.96
C LEU A 96 -6.44 11.69 1.62
N THR A 97 -7.05 12.52 0.80
CA THR A 97 -7.75 13.76 1.16
C THR A 97 -9.19 13.72 0.66
N ALA A 98 -10.03 14.63 1.14
CA ALA A 98 -11.41 14.74 0.66
C ALA A 98 -11.49 15.06 -0.84
N SER A 99 -10.49 15.76 -1.39
CA SER A 99 -10.42 16.07 -2.83
C SER A 99 -10.17 14.83 -3.68
N ASP A 100 -9.44 13.84 -3.16
CA ASP A 100 -9.20 12.57 -3.86
C ASP A 100 -10.47 11.73 -3.96
N LEU A 101 -11.40 11.89 -3.00
CA LEU A 101 -12.71 11.24 -3.04
C LEU A 101 -13.61 11.82 -4.14
N ALA A 102 -13.51 13.12 -4.40
CA ALA A 102 -14.31 13.79 -5.42
C ALA A 102 -13.93 13.39 -6.86
N THR A 103 -12.74 12.84 -7.08
CA THR A 103 -12.23 12.43 -8.39
C THR A 103 -12.40 10.93 -8.65
N LEU A 104 -12.90 10.16 -7.68
CA LEU A 104 -13.12 8.73 -7.82
C LEU A 104 -14.31 8.43 -8.74
N PRO A 105 -14.11 7.69 -9.85
CA PRO A 105 -15.17 7.32 -10.76
C PRO A 105 -16.22 6.47 -10.03
N GLY A 106 -17.48 6.88 -10.11
CA GLY A 106 -18.62 6.24 -9.42
C GLY A 106 -19.16 7.02 -8.22
N LEU A 107 -18.38 7.95 -7.63
CA LEU A 107 -18.89 8.80 -6.55
C LEU A 107 -19.72 9.98 -7.08
N SER A 108 -19.45 10.45 -8.30
CA SER A 108 -20.28 11.45 -9.00
C SER A 108 -21.74 11.02 -9.09
N ASP A 109 -21.99 9.73 -9.32
CA ASP A 109 -23.32 9.17 -9.49
C ASP A 109 -24.05 9.10 -8.15
N ILE A 110 -23.32 8.76 -7.07
CA ILE A 110 -23.84 8.74 -5.70
C ILE A 110 -24.14 10.16 -5.22
N ILE A 111 -23.23 11.12 -5.39
CA ILE A 111 -23.44 12.53 -4.99
C ILE A 111 -24.65 13.12 -5.70
N THR A 112 -24.85 12.82 -6.99
CA THR A 112 -26.00 13.31 -7.74
C THR A 112 -27.31 12.73 -7.18
N SER A 113 -27.33 11.47 -6.74
CA SER A 113 -28.52 10.86 -6.10
C SER A 113 -28.82 11.33 -4.68
N VAL A 114 -27.80 11.70 -3.90
CA VAL A 114 -27.97 12.26 -2.54
C VAL A 114 -28.39 13.72 -2.61
N ALA A 115 -27.84 14.50 -3.55
CA ALA A 115 -28.24 15.88 -3.77
C ALA A 115 -29.73 16.00 -4.17
N SER A 116 -30.26 15.06 -4.95
CA SER A 116 -31.69 15.02 -5.30
C SER A 116 -32.63 14.65 -4.14
N ASN A 117 -32.11 14.16 -3.01
CA ASN A 117 -32.91 13.86 -1.81
C ASN A 117 -32.95 15.03 -0.80
N PHE A 118 -32.27 16.14 -1.10
CA PHE A 118 -32.25 17.36 -0.26
C PHE A 118 -32.87 18.59 -0.94
N THR A 119 -33.62 18.38 -2.04
CA THR A 119 -34.56 19.36 -2.65
C THR A 119 -35.97 18.81 -2.60
#